data_AF-A0A7J2R1H3-F1
#
_entry.id   AF-A0A7J2R1H3-F1
#
_cell.length_a   1.000
_cell.length_b   1.000
_cell.length_c   1.000
_cell.angle_alpha   90.00
_cell.angle_beta   90.00
_cell.angle_gamma   90.00
#
_symmetry.space_group_name_H-M   'P 1'
#
loop_
_entity.id
_entity.type
_entity.pdbx_description
1 polymer ?
#
loop_
_entity_poly.entity_id
_entity_poly.type
_entity_poly.pdbx_seq_one_letter_code
_entity_poly.pdbx_strand_id
1 'polypeptide(L)'
;MKNKNFQHPSKDITESKGTILRGKTICMCLTGSVAVHISPIIARELMRLGAEVICVMSKAATELINPALMEWATGNKVITRLTGAVEHVYLAGYRPKKVGKADLILISPATANTISKIACGIDDTPVTTVCSISKHI
;
A
#
# COMPACT_ATOMS: atom_id res chain seq x y z
N MET A 1 3.90 26.12 -3.75
CA MET A 1 2.45 26.04 -4.02
C MET A 1 2.17 24.71 -4.72
N LYS A 2 1.54 23.72 -4.07
CA LYS A 2 1.14 22.48 -4.74
C LYS A 2 -0.08 22.80 -5.61
N ASN A 3 0.06 22.63 -6.93
CA ASN A 3 -0.99 22.89 -7.90
C ASN A 3 -2.15 21.90 -7.63
N LYS A 4 -3.34 22.40 -7.27
CA LYS A 4 -4.50 21.56 -6.87
C LYS A 4 -5.04 20.67 -7.99
N ASN A 5 -4.56 20.84 -9.23
CA ASN A 5 -4.97 20.07 -10.41
C ASN A 5 -3.88 19.12 -10.95
N PHE A 6 -2.76 18.92 -10.26
CA PHE A 6 -1.74 17.97 -10.73
C PHE A 6 -2.10 16.55 -10.27
N GLN A 7 -2.80 15.81 -11.12
CA GLN A 7 -3.02 14.38 -10.96
C GLN A 7 -1.84 13.62 -11.60
N HIS A 8 -1.29 12.64 -10.90
CA HIS A 8 -0.17 11.85 -11.42
C HIS A 8 -0.60 11.07 -12.67
N PRO A 9 0.16 11.07 -13.79
CA PRO A 9 -0.25 10.42 -15.05
C PRO A 9 -0.57 8.92 -14.95
N SER A 10 -0.03 8.25 -13.93
CA SER A 10 -0.40 6.85 -13.66
C SER A 10 -1.89 6.67 -13.31
N LYS A 11 -2.62 7.73 -12.97
CA LYS A 11 -4.06 7.65 -12.70
C LYS A 11 -4.90 7.58 -13.98
N ASP A 12 -4.32 7.89 -15.15
CA ASP A 12 -5.04 7.87 -16.43
C ASP A 12 -5.44 6.45 -16.86
N ILE A 13 -4.77 5.42 -16.34
CA ILE A 13 -5.12 4.02 -16.63
C ILE A 13 -6.25 3.47 -15.77
N THR A 14 -6.73 4.23 -14.79
CA THR A 14 -7.73 3.75 -13.83
C THR A 14 -9.02 3.40 -14.56
N GLU A 15 -9.65 2.28 -14.19
CA GLU A 15 -10.87 1.76 -14.81
C GLU A 15 -10.77 1.34 -16.30
N SER A 16 -9.56 1.34 -16.89
CA SER A 16 -9.37 0.96 -18.31
C SER A 16 -9.65 -0.52 -18.63
N LYS A 17 -9.73 -1.41 -17.63
CA LYS A 17 -10.08 -2.84 -17.81
C LYS A 17 -11.38 -3.24 -17.11
N GLY A 18 -12.01 -2.35 -16.34
CA GLY A 18 -13.24 -2.62 -15.60
C GLY A 18 -13.36 -1.81 -14.32
N THR A 19 -14.47 -1.98 -13.60
CA THR A 19 -14.85 -1.13 -12.45
C THR A 19 -15.16 -1.93 -11.19
N ILE A 20 -14.82 -3.22 -11.16
CA ILE A 20 -15.16 -4.12 -10.03
C ILE A 20 -14.54 -3.68 -8.70
N LEU A 21 -13.43 -2.93 -8.74
CA LEU A 21 -12.77 -2.35 -7.57
C LEU A 21 -13.03 -0.85 -7.41
N ARG A 22 -13.99 -0.27 -8.15
CA ARG A 22 -14.32 1.16 -8.07
C ARG A 22 -14.63 1.56 -6.62
N GLY A 23 -13.99 2.64 -6.17
CA GLY A 23 -14.15 3.16 -4.82
C GLY A 23 -13.52 2.30 -3.73
N LYS A 24 -12.72 1.28 -4.08
CA LYS A 24 -11.94 0.49 -3.13
C LYS A 24 -10.54 1.06 -2.98
N THR A 25 -10.11 1.24 -1.73
CA THR A 25 -8.72 1.57 -1.40
C THR A 25 -7.99 0.30 -0.98
N ILE A 26 -6.90 -0.04 -1.66
CA ILE A 26 -6.05 -1.19 -1.35
C ILE A 26 -4.74 -0.68 -0.75
N CYS A 27 -4.47 -1.08 0.49
CA CYS A 27 -3.17 -0.93 1.12
C CYS A 27 -2.26 -2.08 0.65
N MET A 28 -1.38 -1.80 -0.31
CA MET A 28 -0.43 -2.79 -0.82
C MET A 28 0.85 -2.76 0.00
N CYS A 29 1.08 -3.80 0.79
CA CYS A 29 2.26 -3.99 1.63
C CYS A 29 3.30 -4.83 0.90
N LEU A 30 4.54 -4.32 0.77
CA LEU A 30 5.65 -4.99 0.09
C LEU A 30 6.71 -5.41 1.10
N THR A 31 7.19 -6.66 0.99
CA THR A 31 8.22 -7.22 1.88
C THR A 31 9.47 -7.68 1.08
N GLY A 32 10.56 -7.97 1.78
CA GLY A 32 11.87 -8.26 1.19
C GLY A 32 11.97 -9.64 0.53
N SER A 33 11.37 -9.81 -0.64
CA SER A 33 11.52 -10.99 -1.51
C SER A 33 11.82 -10.53 -2.94
N VAL A 34 12.62 -11.30 -3.67
CA VAL A 34 12.99 -11.00 -5.07
C VAL A 34 11.74 -10.80 -5.94
N ALA A 35 10.62 -11.45 -5.64
CA ALA A 35 9.34 -11.29 -6.34
C ALA A 35 8.76 -9.86 -6.29
N VAL A 36 9.30 -8.97 -5.46
CA VAL A 36 8.84 -7.57 -5.33
C VAL A 36 8.94 -6.78 -6.63
N HIS A 37 9.78 -7.19 -7.58
CA HIS A 37 9.84 -6.57 -8.91
C HIS A 37 8.53 -6.67 -9.72
N ILE A 38 7.64 -7.60 -9.36
CA ILE A 38 6.32 -7.79 -9.99
C ILE A 38 5.26 -6.87 -9.36
N SER A 39 5.49 -6.35 -8.15
CA SER A 39 4.52 -5.53 -7.41
C SER A 39 4.02 -4.28 -8.17
N PRO A 40 4.84 -3.53 -8.95
CA PRO A 40 4.33 -2.43 -9.77
C PRO A 40 3.27 -2.88 -10.80
N ILE A 41 3.42 -4.09 -11.35
CA ILE A 41 2.48 -4.65 -12.32
C ILE A 41 1.16 -4.97 -11.63
N ILE A 42 1.22 -5.64 -10.47
CA ILE A 42 0.04 -5.94 -9.66
C ILE A 42 -0.72 -4.66 -9.30
N ALA A 43 -0.01 -3.63 -8.82
CA ALA A 43 -0.60 -2.35 -8.47
C ALA A 43 -1.33 -1.72 -9.66
N ARG A 44 -0.71 -1.71 -10.85
CA ARG A 44 -1.34 -1.19 -12.07
C ARG A 44 -2.57 -1.99 -12.49
N GLU A 45 -2.55 -3.32 -12.39
CA GLU A 45 -3.73 -4.13 -12.71
C GLU A 45 -4.90 -3.85 -11.76
N LEU A 46 -4.65 -3.68 -10.46
CA LEU A 46 -5.67 -3.28 -9.50
C LEU A 46 -6.26 -1.90 -9.84
N MET A 47 -5.42 -0.93 -10.23
CA MET A 47 -5.88 0.39 -10.66
C MET A 47 -6.72 0.33 -11.93
N ARG A 48 -6.32 -0.48 -12.92
CA ARG A 48 -7.10 -0.69 -14.15
C ARG A 48 -8.50 -1.26 -13.90
N LEU A 49 -8.71 -1.90 -12.75
CA LEU A 49 -10.00 -2.40 -12.27
C LEU A 49 -10.76 -1.42 -11.36
N GLY A 50 -10.21 -0.22 -11.14
CA GLY A 50 -10.85 0.88 -10.41
C GLY A 50 -10.37 1.09 -8.97
N ALA A 51 -9.36 0.35 -8.50
CA ALA A 51 -8.84 0.50 -7.14
C ALA A 51 -7.93 1.72 -6.98
N GLU A 52 -8.01 2.36 -5.82
CA GLU A 52 -6.99 3.28 -5.34
C GLU A 52 -5.93 2.49 -4.57
N VAL A 53 -4.67 2.50 -5.03
CA VAL A 53 -3.60 1.67 -4.44
C VAL A 53 -2.59 2.53 -3.68
N ILE A 54 -2.45 2.32 -2.38
CA ILE A 54 -1.49 3.02 -1.52
C ILE A 54 -0.46 2.01 -1.01
N CYS A 55 0.83 2.29 -1.25
CA CYS A 55 1.89 1.33 -0.94
C CYS A 55 2.55 1.58 0.41
N VAL A 56 2.83 0.49 1.13
CA VAL A 56 3.63 0.45 2.35
C VAL A 56 4.79 -0.52 2.11
N MET A 57 6.03 -0.12 2.37
CA MET A 57 7.20 -0.97 2.15
C MET A 57 7.94 -1.22 3.46
N SER A 58 8.39 -2.46 3.66
CA SER A 58 9.39 -2.76 4.69
C SER A 58 10.79 -2.31 4.24
N LYS A 59 11.71 -2.11 5.19
CA LYS A 59 13.11 -1.77 4.88
C LYS A 59 13.74 -2.77 3.89
N ALA A 60 13.55 -4.06 4.12
CA ALA A 60 14.06 -5.10 3.23
C ALA A 60 13.48 -5.03 1.81
N ALA A 61 12.23 -4.58 1.64
CA ALA A 61 11.68 -4.34 0.30
C ALA A 61 12.35 -3.15 -0.39
N THR A 62 12.67 -2.09 0.36
CA THR A 62 13.33 -0.88 -0.19
C THR A 62 14.77 -1.10 -0.62
N GLU A 63 15.42 -2.14 -0.10
CA GLU A 63 16.77 -2.56 -0.52
C GLU A 63 16.75 -3.30 -1.87
N LEU A 64 15.60 -3.86 -2.26
CA LEU A 64 15.43 -4.60 -3.52
C LEU A 64 14.89 -3.72 -4.65
N ILE A 65 13.90 -2.86 -4.36
CA ILE A 65 13.38 -1.88 -5.31
C ILE A 65 13.22 -0.52 -4.64
N ASN A 66 13.48 0.56 -5.39
CA ASN A 66 13.33 1.91 -4.86
C ASN A 66 11.84 2.27 -4.66
N PRO A 67 11.44 2.86 -3.52
CA PRO A 67 10.08 3.35 -3.30
C PRO A 67 9.52 4.25 -4.42
N ALA A 68 10.37 5.03 -5.08
CA ALA A 68 9.98 5.87 -6.21
C ALA A 68 9.34 5.06 -7.36
N LEU A 69 9.72 3.79 -7.54
CA LEU A 69 9.10 2.91 -8.53
C LEU A 69 7.62 2.68 -8.23
N MET A 70 7.27 2.47 -6.96
CA MET A 70 5.89 2.27 -6.55
C MET A 70 5.11 3.59 -6.54
N GLU A 71 5.76 4.71 -6.27
CA GLU A 71 5.15 6.04 -6.45
C GLU A 71 4.79 6.30 -7.92
N TRP A 72 5.70 5.99 -8.86
CA TRP A 72 5.41 6.07 -10.29
C TRP A 72 4.34 5.07 -10.76
N ALA A 73 4.30 3.89 -10.14
CA ALA A 73 3.30 2.89 -10.48
C ALA A 73 1.89 3.32 -10.04
N THR A 74 1.75 3.92 -8.86
CA THR A 74 0.46 4.17 -8.22
C THR A 74 0.00 5.62 -8.26
N GLY A 75 0.93 6.56 -8.42
CA GLY A 75 0.70 7.98 -8.28
C GLY A 75 0.55 8.44 -6.82
N ASN A 76 0.87 7.56 -5.86
CA ASN A 76 0.77 7.83 -4.43
C ASN A 76 2.13 7.76 -3.77
N LYS A 77 2.37 8.65 -2.80
CA LYS A 77 3.56 8.60 -1.97
C LYS A 77 3.60 7.27 -1.21
N VAL A 78 4.75 6.61 -1.24
CA VAL A 78 4.98 5.34 -0.56
C VAL A 78 5.32 5.55 0.91
N ILE A 79 4.71 4.75 1.78
CA ILE A 79 4.99 4.75 3.22
C ILE A 79 6.13 3.76 3.50
N THR A 80 7.32 4.29 3.83
CA THR A 80 8.51 3.47 4.17
C THR A 80 8.87 3.53 5.64
N ARG A 81 8.27 4.46 6.38
CA ARG A 81 8.45 4.67 7.82
C ARG A 81 7.19 5.30 8.40
N LEU A 82 6.88 4.96 9.64
CA LEU A 82 5.80 5.59 10.40
C LEU A 82 6.31 6.83 11.12
N THR A 83 5.53 7.89 11.09
CA THR A 83 5.88 9.19 11.69
C THR A 83 4.73 9.72 12.55
N GLY A 84 4.89 10.94 13.10
CA GLY A 84 3.81 11.65 13.76
C GLY A 84 2.61 11.96 12.85
N ALA A 85 2.71 11.72 11.54
CA ALA A 85 1.58 11.78 10.62
C ALA A 85 0.64 10.56 10.71
N VAL A 86 0.95 9.59 11.59
CA VAL A 86 0.11 8.44 11.93
C VAL A 86 -0.42 7.68 10.70
N GLU A 87 0.48 7.40 9.75
CA GLU A 87 0.15 6.84 8.43
C GLU A 87 -0.61 5.51 8.53
N HIS A 88 -0.19 4.65 9.45
CA HIS A 88 -0.82 3.35 9.72
C HIS A 88 -2.25 3.52 10.25
N VAL A 89 -2.49 4.45 11.19
CA VAL A 89 -3.85 4.73 11.70
C VAL A 89 -4.69 5.36 10.60
N TYR A 90 -4.10 6.21 9.76
CA TYR A 90 -4.79 6.81 8.64
C TYR A 90 -5.28 5.72 7.68
N LEU A 91 -4.38 4.82 7.29
CA LEU A 91 -4.63 3.85 6.24
C LEU A 91 -5.42 2.62 6.73
N ALA A 92 -5.13 2.09 7.92
CA ALA A 92 -5.69 0.82 8.40
C ALA A 92 -6.44 0.91 9.75
N GLY A 93 -6.23 1.98 10.52
CA GLY A 93 -6.77 2.12 11.86
C GLY A 93 -8.27 2.44 11.93
N TYR A 94 -8.82 2.32 13.14
CA TYR A 94 -10.17 2.79 13.44
C TYR A 94 -10.20 4.32 13.49
N ARG A 95 -11.09 4.92 12.69
CA ARG A 95 -11.39 6.35 12.76
C ARG A 95 -12.90 6.61 12.72
N PRO A 96 -13.39 7.64 13.43
CA PRO A 96 -14.82 8.00 13.43
C PRO A 96 -15.35 8.39 12.04
N LYS A 97 -14.47 8.88 11.16
CA LYS A 97 -14.78 9.24 9.76
C LYS A 97 -14.11 8.25 8.82
N LYS A 98 -14.84 7.75 7.80
CA LYS A 98 -14.37 6.77 6.80
C LYS A 98 -13.25 7.26 5.85
N VAL A 99 -12.85 8.54 5.93
CA VAL A 99 -11.95 9.15 4.95
C VAL A 99 -10.54 8.55 5.06
N GLY A 100 -10.06 7.92 3.99
CA GLY A 100 -8.69 7.44 3.85
C GLY A 100 -8.41 6.02 4.34
N LYS A 101 -9.45 5.24 4.64
CA LYS A 101 -9.32 3.87 5.13
C LYS A 101 -9.20 2.88 3.96
N ALA A 102 -8.24 1.95 4.06
CA ALA A 102 -8.13 0.81 3.17
C ALA A 102 -9.30 -0.16 3.39
N ASP A 103 -9.90 -0.61 2.29
CA ASP A 103 -10.89 -1.68 2.24
C ASP A 103 -10.23 -3.07 2.26
N LEU A 104 -8.97 -3.16 1.83
CA LEU A 104 -8.18 -4.38 1.78
C LEU A 104 -6.70 -4.09 2.11
N ILE A 105 -6.07 -4.96 2.88
CA ILE A 105 -4.61 -5.03 3.02
C ILE A 105 -4.12 -6.20 2.18
N LEU A 106 -3.27 -5.93 1.20
CA LEU A 106 -2.65 -6.93 0.33
C LEU A 106 -1.15 -6.96 0.61
N ILE A 107 -0.65 -8.04 1.23
CA ILE A 107 0.79 -8.25 1.39
C ILE A 107 1.30 -9.06 0.19
N SER A 108 2.05 -8.43 -0.70
CA SER A 108 2.61 -9.11 -1.89
C SER A 108 3.92 -8.46 -2.37
N PRO A 109 5.06 -9.19 -2.28
CA PRO A 109 5.21 -10.53 -1.70
C PRO A 109 5.08 -10.51 -0.16
N ALA A 110 4.70 -11.64 0.44
CA ALA A 110 4.71 -11.87 1.88
C ALA A 110 5.83 -12.86 2.25
N THR A 111 6.93 -12.36 2.80
CA THR A 111 8.04 -13.23 3.25
C THR A 111 7.65 -14.00 4.50
N ALA A 112 8.28 -15.16 4.72
CA ALA A 112 8.11 -15.94 5.94
C ALA A 112 8.39 -15.10 7.20
N ASN A 113 9.42 -14.24 7.17
CA ASN A 113 9.72 -13.31 8.27
C ASN A 113 8.54 -12.37 8.60
N THR A 114 7.91 -11.77 7.58
CA THR A 114 6.74 -10.91 7.82
C THR A 114 5.53 -11.71 8.31
N ILE A 115 5.27 -12.89 7.74
CA ILE A 115 4.16 -13.77 8.18
C ILE A 115 4.35 -14.19 9.64
N SER A 116 5.53 -14.67 10.02
CA SER A 116 5.83 -15.06 11.39
C SER A 116 5.72 -13.90 12.37
N LYS A 117 6.17 -12.69 11.98
CA LYS A 117 6.00 -11.50 12.82
C LYS A 117 4.53 -11.17 13.05
N ILE A 118 3.71 -11.20 12.00
CA ILE A 118 2.25 -10.98 12.13
C ILE A 118 1.63 -12.03 13.05
N ALA A 119 1.94 -13.32 12.83
CA ALA A 119 1.41 -14.42 13.64
C ALA A 119 1.81 -14.31 15.12
N CYS A 120 2.99 -13.79 15.42
CA CYS A 120 3.49 -13.59 16.78
C CYS A 120 3.17 -12.22 17.38
N GLY A 121 2.40 -11.36 16.70
CA GLY A 121 2.07 -10.02 17.19
C GLY A 121 3.27 -9.05 17.24
N ILE A 122 4.31 -9.28 16.44
CA ILE A 122 5.49 -8.42 16.34
C ILE A 122 5.26 -7.37 15.25
N ASP A 123 5.14 -6.10 15.63
CA ASP A 123 4.75 -5.00 14.77
C ASP A 123 5.85 -3.95 14.53
N ASP A 124 7.09 -4.40 14.45
CA ASP A 124 8.31 -3.59 14.38
C ASP A 124 8.67 -3.02 12.98
N THR A 125 7.80 -3.17 11.98
CA THR A 125 7.98 -2.61 10.63
C THR A 125 6.71 -1.91 10.18
N PRO A 126 6.77 -0.91 9.27
CA PRO A 126 5.56 -0.25 8.77
C PRO A 126 4.50 -1.22 8.25
N VAL A 127 4.93 -2.29 7.58
CA VAL A 127 4.04 -3.35 7.07
C VAL A 127 3.37 -4.11 8.22
N THR A 128 4.14 -4.58 9.20
CA THR A 128 3.59 -5.37 10.31
C THR A 128 2.73 -4.52 11.24
N THR A 129 3.08 -3.25 11.49
CA THR A 129 2.23 -2.30 12.22
C THR A 129 0.91 -2.02 11.51
N VAL A 130 0.92 -1.80 10.19
CA VAL A 130 -0.30 -1.60 9.40
C VAL A 130 -1.23 -2.81 9.52
N CYS A 131 -0.67 -4.02 9.53
CA CYS A 131 -1.45 -5.25 9.68
C CYS A 131 -2.00 -5.40 11.10
N SER A 132 -1.20 -5.18 12.15
CA SER A 132 -1.59 -5.42 13.54
C SER A 132 -2.77 -4.57 14.00
N ILE A 133 -2.88 -3.32 13.52
CA ILE A 133 -3.99 -2.42 13.88
C ILE A 133 -5.20 -2.53 12.96
N SER A 134 -5.13 -3.39 11.94
CA SER A 134 -6.22 -3.54 10.98
C SER A 134 -7.42 -4.22 11.63
N LYS A 135 -8.61 -3.67 11.41
CA LYS A 135 -9.82 -3.99 12.18
C LYS A 135 -10.42 -5.39 11.96
N HIS A 136 -9.69 -6.30 11.30
CA HIS A 136 -10.21 -7.58 10.80
C HIS A 136 -9.24 -8.76 10.96
N ILE A 137 -8.21 -8.65 11.80
CA ILE A 137 -7.45 -9.82 12.30
C ILE A 137 -8.04 -10.22 13.65
#